data_AF-A0AAN2FB20-F1
#
_entry.id   AF-A0AAN2FB20-F1
#
_cell.length_a   1.000
_cell.length_b   1.000
_cell.length_c   1.000
_cell.angle_alpha   90.00
_cell.angle_beta   90.00
_cell.angle_gamma   90.00
#
_symmetry.space_group_name_H-M   'P 1'
#
loop_
_entity.id
_entity.type
_entity.pdbx_description
1 polymer ?
#
loop_
_entity_poly.entity_id
_entity_poly.type
_entity_poly.pdbx_seq_one_letter_code
_entity_poly.pdbx_strand_id
1 'polypeptide(L)' 'MTPAFSSWHAFFEMGGYAFYVWLAVACTLIPLVGLTLHTLLLRRRLLAEIRQHDARERRIRAAKSKKAVAEAAGETL' A
#
# COMPACT_ATOMS: atom_id res chain seq x y z
N MET A 1 -27.63 -38.08 -0.02
CA MET A 1 -26.16 -37.90 0.11
C MET A 1 -25.93 -37.16 1.41
N THR A 2 -25.40 -37.81 2.43
CA THR A 2 -25.16 -37.22 3.76
C THR A 2 -23.92 -36.35 3.71
N PRO A 3 -24.01 -35.02 3.96
CA PRO A 3 -22.84 -34.18 4.06
C PRO A 3 -22.01 -34.60 5.28
N ALA A 4 -20.70 -34.81 5.08
CA ALA A 4 -19.77 -35.23 6.15
C ALA A 4 -19.61 -34.18 7.27
N PHE A 5 -20.10 -32.96 7.05
CA PHE A 5 -20.01 -31.84 7.99
C PHE A 5 -21.33 -31.07 7.97
N SER A 6 -21.94 -30.93 9.15
CA SER A 6 -23.26 -30.33 9.34
C SER A 6 -23.23 -28.80 9.44
N SER A 7 -22.05 -28.19 9.59
CA SER A 7 -21.88 -26.73 9.61
C SER A 7 -20.41 -26.36 9.45
N TRP A 8 -20.12 -25.13 8.99
CA TRP A 8 -18.77 -24.56 9.02
C TRP A 8 -18.18 -24.63 10.43
N HIS A 9 -19.00 -24.36 11.47
CA HIS A 9 -18.62 -24.46 12.87
C HIS A 9 -18.13 -25.86 13.26
N ALA A 10 -18.82 -26.92 12.81
CA ALA A 10 -18.39 -28.30 13.04
C ALA A 10 -17.01 -28.62 12.42
N PHE A 11 -16.61 -27.92 11.36
CA PHE A 11 -15.29 -28.05 10.75
C PHE A 11 -14.18 -27.41 11.62
N PHE A 12 -14.50 -26.32 12.33
CA PHE A 12 -13.62 -25.73 13.36
C PHE A 12 -13.64 -26.55 14.66
N GLU A 13 -14.76 -27.21 14.96
CA GLU A 13 -14.95 -28.03 16.16
C GLU A 13 -14.63 -29.52 15.97
N MET A 14 -14.00 -29.93 14.87
CA MET A 14 -13.51 -31.31 14.69
C MET A 14 -12.40 -31.64 15.70
N GLY A 15 -12.79 -31.93 16.95
CA GLY A 15 -12.02 -32.66 17.95
C GLY A 15 -10.61 -32.14 18.24
N GLY A 16 -10.34 -30.83 18.08
CA GLY A 16 -9.04 -30.23 18.40
C GLY A 16 -8.05 -30.04 17.23
N TYR A 17 -8.35 -30.53 16.02
CA TYR A 17 -7.41 -30.44 14.89
C TYR A 17 -7.43 -29.09 14.14
N ALA A 18 -8.57 -28.39 14.16
CA ALA A 18 -8.70 -27.11 13.46
C ALA A 18 -7.70 -26.06 13.97
N PHE A 19 -7.36 -26.10 15.27
CA PHE A 19 -6.36 -25.20 15.84
C PHE A 19 -5.00 -25.35 15.15
N TYR A 20 -4.53 -26.60 14.94
CA TYR A 20 -3.27 -26.86 14.26
C TYR A 20 -3.30 -26.45 12.78
N VAL A 21 -4.42 -26.68 12.09
CA VAL A 21 -4.58 -26.26 10.69
C VAL A 21 -4.54 -24.74 10.57
N TRP A 22 -5.26 -24.02 11.42
CA TRP A 22 -5.23 -22.56 11.44
C TRP A 22 -3.87 -22.01 11.83
N LEU A 23 -3.15 -22.66 12.75
CA LEU A 23 -1.79 -22.29 13.09
C LEU A 23 -0.84 -22.47 11.89
N ALA A 24 -0.95 -23.58 11.16
CA ALA A 24 -0.17 -23.81 9.94
C ALA A 24 -0.51 -22.80 8.83
N VAL A 25 -1.81 -22.54 8.61
CA VAL A 25 -2.28 -21.50 7.67
C VAL A 25 -1.72 -20.14 8.09
N ALA A 26 -1.86 -19.73 9.35
CA ALA A 26 -1.32 -18.48 9.85
C ALA A 26 0.21 -18.43 9.69
N CYS A 27 0.93 -19.51 10.00
CA CYS A 27 2.39 -19.58 9.87
C CYS A 27 2.87 -19.35 8.43
N THR A 28 2.07 -19.75 7.43
CA THR A 28 2.35 -19.47 6.01
C THR A 28 1.82 -18.12 5.54
N LEU A 29 0.68 -17.68 6.05
CA LEU A 29 0.06 -16.41 5.67
C LEU A 29 0.84 -15.21 6.22
N ILE A 30 1.36 -15.30 7.45
CA ILE A 30 2.14 -14.25 8.11
C ILE A 30 3.34 -13.79 7.26
N PRO A 31 4.25 -14.67 6.79
CA PRO A 31 5.38 -14.23 5.96
C PRO A 31 4.92 -13.73 4.59
N LEU A 32 3.84 -14.27 4.02
CA LEU A 32 3.32 -13.79 2.74
C LEU A 32 2.74 -12.37 2.86
N VAL A 33 1.93 -12.13 3.89
CA VAL A 33 1.37 -10.81 4.20
C VAL A 33 2.49 -9.85 4.61
N GLY A 34 3.44 -10.31 5.41
CA GLY A 34 4.62 -9.56 5.81
C GLY A 34 5.44 -9.10 4.60
N LEU A 35 5.74 -9.99 3.65
CA LEU A 35 6.45 -9.66 2.43
C LEU A 35 5.64 -8.68 1.56
N THR A 36 4.35 -8.94 1.38
CA THR A 36 3.46 -8.08 0.58
C THR A 36 3.37 -6.68 1.17
N LEU A 37 3.16 -6.57 2.49
CA LEU A 37 3.16 -5.30 3.21
C LEU A 37 4.52 -4.62 3.12
N HIS A 38 5.61 -5.35 3.31
CA HIS A 38 6.97 -4.81 3.19
C HIS A 38 7.21 -4.22 1.80
N THR A 39 6.85 -4.94 0.73
CA THR A 39 6.97 -4.45 -0.65
C THR A 39 6.08 -3.23 -0.91
N LEU A 40 4.84 -3.23 -0.42
CA LEU A 40 3.91 -2.10 -0.59
C LEU A 40 4.36 -0.87 0.21
N LEU A 41 4.82 -1.05 1.44
CA LEU A 41 5.35 0.01 2.28
C LEU A 41 6.62 0.60 1.67
N LEU A 42 7.52 -0.23 1.14
CA LEU A 42 8.74 0.23 0.47
C LEU A 42 8.41 1.03 -0.79
N ARG A 43 7.48 0.53 -1.63
CA ARG A 43 6.96 1.27 -2.79
C ARG A 43 6.29 2.59 -2.39
N ARG A 44 5.50 2.59 -1.32
CA ARG A 44 4.85 3.80 -0.80
C ARG A 44 5.86 4.80 -0.23
N ARG A 45 6.92 4.35 0.43
CA ARG A 45 8.01 5.20 0.92
C ARG A 45 8.76 5.86 -0.24
N LEU A 46 9.13 5.09 -1.26
CA LEU A 46 9.72 5.61 -2.50
C LEU A 46 8.83 6.67 -3.15
N LEU A 47 7.52 6.39 -3.30
CA LEU A 47 6.58 7.36 -3.86
C LEU A 47 6.35 8.58 -2.97
N ALA A 48 6.38 8.42 -1.64
CA ALA A 48 6.24 9.53 -0.69
C ALA A 48 7.47 10.46 -0.74
N GLU A 49 8.67 9.89 -0.87
CA GLU A 49 9.92 10.61 -1.05
C GLU A 49 9.92 11.39 -2.38
N ILE A 50 9.47 10.76 -3.47
CA ILE A 50 9.28 11.43 -4.76
C ILE A 50 8.27 12.59 -4.61
N ARG A 51 7.11 12.38 -3.96
CA ARG A 51 6.10 13.44 -3.76
C ARG A 51 6.63 14.62 -2.95
N GLN A 52 7.52 14.39 -1.99
CA GLN A 52 8.17 15.49 -1.25
C GLN A 52 9.11 16.30 -2.15
N HIS A 53 9.88 15.63 -3.01
CA HIS A 53 10.70 16.29 -4.02
C HIS A 53 9.85 17.08 -5.04
N ASP A 54 8.77 16.45 -5.52
CA ASP A 54 7.86 17.02 -6.51
C ASP A 54 7.15 18.28 -5.99
N ALA A 55 6.76 18.30 -4.70
CA ALA A 55 6.17 19.48 -4.08
C ALA A 55 7.13 20.68 -4.06
N ARG A 56 8.45 20.43 -3.90
CA ARG A 56 9.48 21.47 -3.93
C ARG A 56 9.74 21.96 -5.34
N GLU A 57 9.83 21.04 -6.32
CA GLU A 57 10.02 21.40 -7.73
C GLU A 57 8.83 22.14 -8.32
N ARG A 58 7.58 21.76 -7.97
CA ARG A 58 6.37 22.47 -8.41
C ARG A 58 6.34 23.91 -7.93
N ARG A 59 6.78 24.18 -6.69
CA ARG A 59 6.88 25.56 -6.17
C ARG A 59 7.92 26.39 -6.91
N ILE A 60 9.06 25.80 -7.27
CA ILE A 60 10.11 26.48 -8.03
C ILE A 60 9.66 26.73 -9.48
N ARG A 61 9.01 25.76 -10.13
CA ARG A 61 8.43 25.95 -11.47
C ARG A 61 7.36 27.03 -11.47
N ALA A 62 6.43 27.02 -10.52
CA ALA A 62 5.39 28.05 -10.43
C ALA A 62 5.99 29.46 -10.22
N ALA A 63 7.07 29.58 -9.44
CA ALA A 63 7.78 30.84 -9.27
C ALA A 63 8.54 31.27 -10.55
N LYS A 64 9.16 30.33 -11.28
CA LYS A 64 9.81 30.60 -12.57
C LYS A 64 8.80 31.02 -13.65
N SER A 65 7.64 30.35 -13.73
CA SER A 65 6.57 30.72 -14.66
C SER A 65 6.03 32.12 -14.37
N LYS A 66 5.82 32.47 -13.08
CA LYS A 66 5.42 33.83 -12.72
C LYS A 66 6.49 34.89 -13.04
N LYS A 67 7.79 34.58 -12.86
CA LYS A 67 8.87 35.49 -13.25
C LYS A 67 8.97 35.67 -14.76
N ALA A 68 8.92 34.59 -15.54
CA ALA A 68 8.96 34.66 -17.00
C ALA A 68 7.77 35.44 -17.60
N VAL A 69 6.57 35.29 -17.01
CA VAL A 69 5.38 36.06 -17.42
C VAL A 69 5.50 37.53 -17.00
N ALA A 70 6.07 37.83 -15.83
CA ALA A 70 6.28 39.21 -15.38
C ALA A 70 7.37 39.94 -16.20
N GLU A 71 8.42 39.22 -16.61
CA GLU A 71 9.51 39.75 -17.44
C GLU A 71 9.03 40.02 -18.88
N ALA A 72 8.27 39.09 -19.47
CA ALA A 72 7.65 39.29 -20.79
C ALA A 72 6.59 40.41 -20.82
N ALA A 73 5.91 40.69 -19.70
CA ALA A 73 4.97 41.81 -19.59
C ALA A 73 5.66 43.16 -19.32
N GLY A 74 6.88 43.15 -18.79
CA GLY A 74 7.67 44.35 -18.53
C GLY A 74 8.43 44.87 -19.76
N GLU A 75 8.70 44.01 -20.73
CA GLU A 75 9.41 44.36 -21.98
C GLU A 75 8.49 45.00 -23.05
N THR A 76 7.17 45.01 -22.80
CA THR A 76 6.15 45.57 -23.71
C THR A 76 5.70 46.99 -23.37
N LEU A 77 6.34 47.68 -22.42
CA LEU A 77 6.09 49.08 -22.06
C LEU A 77 7.33 49.94 -22.32
#